data_AF-A0A0Q8PTB3-F1
#
_entry.id   AF-A0A0Q8PTB3-F1
#
_cell.length_a   1.000
_cell.length_b   1.000
_cell.length_c   1.000
_cell.angle_alpha   90.00
_cell.angle_beta   90.00
_cell.angle_gamma   90.00
#
_symmetry.space_group_name_H-M   'P 1'
#
loop_
_entity.id
_entity.type
_entity.pdbx_description
1 polymer ?
#
loop_
_entity_poly.entity_id
_entity_poly.type
_entity_poly.pdbx_seq_one_letter_code
_entity_poly.pdbx_strand_id
1 'polypeptide(L)'
;MLLHDFDWQTSLATLFGGTVNQQTLEEAAELMVSVSASDDSYHEECLMLLNRGIRAANAGDRLVITCINKSGYQVLTTTDAATLLNDFRTIYLMEYTRASETGA
;
A
#
# COMPACT_ATOMS: atom_id res chain seq x y z
N MET A 1 7.48 28.85 -0.04
CA MET A 1 7.61 27.56 0.66
C MET A 1 7.34 26.50 -0.39
N LEU A 2 8.38 25.87 -0.92
CA LEU A 2 8.25 24.84 -1.94
C LEU A 2 7.59 23.63 -1.28
N LEU A 3 6.34 23.35 -1.65
CA LEU A 3 5.72 22.05 -1.38
C LEU A 3 6.67 21.01 -1.98
N HIS A 4 7.40 20.30 -1.13
CA HIS A 4 8.14 19.12 -1.54
C HIS A 4 7.12 18.25 -2.28
N ASP A 5 7.34 18.02 -3.57
CA ASP A 5 6.54 17.09 -4.36
C ASP A 5 6.55 15.77 -3.58
N PHE A 6 5.41 15.44 -2.97
CA PHE A 6 5.23 14.16 -2.29
C PHE A 6 5.34 13.09 -3.37
N ASP A 7 6.53 12.51 -3.47
CA ASP A 7 6.84 11.46 -4.42
C ASP A 7 6.21 10.16 -3.93
N TRP A 8 4.90 10.06 -4.19
CA TRP A 8 4.11 8.87 -3.90
C TRP A 8 4.71 7.62 -4.56
N GLN A 9 5.53 7.75 -5.61
CA GLN A 9 6.16 6.64 -6.29
C GLN A 9 7.28 6.08 -5.44
N THR A 10 8.12 6.96 -4.88
CA THR A 10 9.15 6.60 -3.90
C THR A 10 8.50 6.05 -2.63
N SER A 11 7.48 6.70 -2.09
CA SER A 11 6.79 6.22 -0.88
C SER A 11 6.07 4.88 -1.11
N LEU A 12 5.45 4.66 -2.27
CA LEU A 12 4.83 3.38 -2.62
C LEU A 12 5.87 2.29 -2.80
N ALA A 13 6.99 2.60 -3.47
CA ALA A 13 8.10 1.67 -3.63
C ALA A 13 8.80 1.36 -2.29
N THR A 14 8.84 2.30 -1.36
CA THR A 14 9.36 2.10 0.00
C THR A 14 8.38 1.28 0.84
N LEU A 15 7.08 1.56 0.77
CA LEU A 15 6.05 0.78 1.44
C LEU A 15 6.13 -0.67 0.96
N PHE A 16 6.04 -0.90 -0.34
CA PHE A 16 6.14 -2.23 -0.92
C PHE A 16 7.53 -2.86 -0.73
N GLY A 17 8.62 -2.14 -0.95
CA GLY A 17 9.98 -2.67 -0.78
C GLY A 17 10.35 -2.97 0.68
N GLY A 18 9.74 -2.26 1.63
CA GLY A 18 9.99 -2.38 3.07
C GLY A 18 9.07 -3.36 3.79
N THR A 19 7.83 -3.56 3.30
CA THR A 19 6.83 -4.46 3.93
C THR A 19 6.51 -5.71 3.12
N VAL A 20 6.95 -5.80 1.85
CA VAL A 20 6.46 -6.82 0.91
C VAL A 20 7.61 -7.61 0.27
N ASN A 21 8.83 -7.52 0.82
CA ASN A 21 10.00 -8.26 0.32
C ASN A 21 9.86 -9.78 0.60
N GLN A 22 9.11 -10.48 -0.28
CA GLN A 22 8.73 -11.91 -0.21
C GLN A 22 7.62 -12.28 0.78
N GLN A 23 6.93 -11.30 1.36
CA GLN A 23 5.84 -11.53 2.31
C GLN A 23 4.48 -11.58 1.61
N THR A 24 3.50 -12.30 2.18
CA THR A 24 2.11 -12.26 1.69
C THR A 24 1.48 -10.88 1.95
N LEU A 25 0.36 -10.57 1.28
CA LEU A 25 -0.33 -9.29 1.50
C LEU A 25 -0.84 -9.17 2.93
N GLU A 26 -1.21 -10.29 3.54
CA GLU A 26 -1.63 -10.40 4.94
C GLU A 26 -0.49 -10.08 5.89
N GLU A 27 0.69 -10.69 5.71
CA GLU A 27 1.87 -10.40 6.53
C GLU A 27 2.30 -8.93 6.43
N ALA A 28 2.26 -8.37 5.21
CA ALA A 28 2.55 -6.96 5.00
C ALA A 28 1.51 -6.05 5.68
N ALA A 29 0.23 -6.41 5.60
CA ALA A 29 -0.86 -5.68 6.24
C ALA A 29 -0.73 -5.72 7.78
N GLU A 30 -0.41 -6.87 8.36
CA GLU A 30 -0.18 -7.01 9.80
C GLU A 30 0.97 -6.11 10.28
N LEU A 31 2.08 -6.06 9.53
CA LEU A 31 3.20 -5.15 9.81
C LEU A 31 2.76 -3.69 9.75
N MET A 32 2.02 -3.28 8.72
CA MET A 32 1.48 -1.92 8.61
C MET A 32 0.52 -1.59 9.76
N VAL A 33 -0.32 -2.54 10.17
CA VAL A 33 -1.26 -2.39 11.30
C VAL A 33 -0.51 -2.27 12.63
N SER A 34 0.59 -2.99 12.82
CA SER A 34 1.39 -2.89 14.06
C SER A 34 1.89 -1.47 14.35
N VAL A 35 2.10 -0.66 13.31
CA VAL A 35 2.48 0.75 13.43
C VAL A 35 1.23 1.63 13.47
N SER A 36 0.34 1.49 12.48
CA SER A 36 -0.83 2.36 12.31
C SER A 36 -1.86 2.26 13.44
N ALA A 37 -1.93 1.14 14.18
CA ALA A 37 -2.83 1.01 15.32
C ALA A 37 -2.54 2.01 16.46
N SER A 38 -1.33 2.56 16.50
CA SER A 38 -0.87 3.55 17.47
C SER A 38 -0.49 4.89 16.84
N ASP A 39 -0.66 5.03 15.53
CA ASP A 39 -0.33 6.24 14.76
C ASP A 39 -1.35 6.43 13.62
N ASP A 40 -2.35 7.27 13.89
CA ASP A 40 -3.39 7.63 12.92
C ASP A 40 -2.84 8.35 11.68
N SER A 41 -1.74 9.10 11.82
CA SER A 41 -1.13 9.78 10.67
C SER A 41 -0.50 8.77 9.72
N TYR A 42 0.14 7.72 10.27
CA TYR A 42 0.66 6.62 9.49
C TYR A 42 -0.46 5.81 8.82
N HIS A 43 -1.59 5.60 9.51
CA HIS A 43 -2.79 4.99 8.91
C HIS A 43 -3.26 5.76 7.67
N GLU A 44 -3.43 7.07 7.79
CA GLU A 44 -3.87 7.94 6.70
C GLU A 44 -2.89 7.92 5.52
N GLU A 45 -1.58 7.93 5.79
CA GLU A 45 -0.55 7.86 4.74
C GLU A 45 -0.62 6.52 3.98
N CYS A 46 -0.76 5.40 4.69
CA CYS A 46 -0.93 4.08 4.08
C CYS A 46 -2.13 4.04 3.13
N LEU A 47 -3.29 4.51 3.59
CA LEU A 47 -4.50 4.58 2.77
C LEU A 47 -4.34 5.52 1.57
N MET A 48 -3.71 6.69 1.78
CA MET A 48 -3.46 7.63 0.69
C MET A 48 -2.59 6.99 -0.40
N LEU A 49 -1.52 6.30 -0.04
CA LEU A 49 -0.61 5.64 -0.98
C LEU A 49 -1.31 4.54 -1.77
N LEU A 50 -2.05 3.65 -1.10
CA LEU A 50 -2.82 2.59 -1.75
C LEU A 50 -3.87 3.16 -2.70
N ASN A 51 -4.64 4.16 -2.25
CA ASN A 51 -5.67 4.80 -3.08
C ASN A 51 -5.06 5.52 -4.30
N ARG A 52 -3.90 6.16 -4.16
CA ARG A 52 -3.19 6.80 -5.29
C ARG A 52 -2.70 5.76 -6.28
N GLY A 53 -2.10 4.67 -5.80
CA GLY A 53 -1.67 3.55 -6.64
C GLY A 53 -2.83 2.95 -7.44
N ILE A 54 -3.98 2.72 -6.80
CA ILE A 54 -5.20 2.21 -7.44
C ILE A 54 -5.66 3.16 -8.54
N ARG A 55 -5.72 4.47 -8.25
CA ARG A 55 -6.14 5.49 -9.24
C ARG A 55 -5.18 5.55 -10.42
N ALA A 56 -3.87 5.52 -10.18
CA ALA A 56 -2.86 5.53 -11.24
C ALA A 56 -2.96 4.28 -12.12
N ALA A 57 -3.13 3.09 -11.51
CA ALA A 57 -3.31 1.84 -12.23
C ALA A 57 -4.60 1.85 -13.08
N ASN A 58 -5.71 2.34 -12.54
CA ASN A 58 -6.97 2.49 -13.28
C ASN A 58 -6.89 3.51 -14.42
N ALA A 59 -6.00 4.51 -14.31
CA ALA A 59 -5.71 5.47 -15.38
C ALA A 59 -4.76 4.91 -16.45
N GLY A 60 -4.28 3.68 -16.30
CA GLY A 60 -3.35 3.05 -17.24
C GLY A 60 -1.88 3.42 -17.03
N ASP A 61 -1.51 3.97 -15.87
CA ASP A 61 -0.12 4.30 -15.57
C ASP A 61 0.72 3.03 -15.35
N ARG A 62 1.62 2.76 -16.31
CA ARG A 62 2.50 1.60 -16.30
C ARG A 62 3.62 1.71 -15.26
N LEU A 63 3.87 2.88 -14.66
CA LEU A 63 4.84 3.02 -13.58
C LEU A 63 4.43 2.22 -12.34
N VAL A 64 3.12 2.07 -12.10
CA VAL A 64 2.60 1.27 -10.97
C VAL A 64 3.06 -0.19 -11.07
N ILE A 65 3.06 -0.77 -12.27
CA ILE A 65 3.58 -2.12 -12.52
C ILE A 65 5.05 -2.21 -12.09
N THR A 66 5.85 -1.19 -12.42
CA THR A 66 7.28 -1.17 -12.08
C THR A 66 7.48 -1.07 -10.56
N CYS A 67 6.68 -0.26 -9.86
CA CYS A 67 6.74 -0.14 -8.40
C CYS A 67 6.36 -1.46 -7.71
N ILE A 68 5.27 -2.10 -8.13
CA ILE A 68 4.82 -3.39 -7.59
C ILE A 68 5.86 -4.48 -7.88
N ASN A 69 6.37 -4.57 -9.11
CA ASN A 69 7.27 -5.65 -9.47
C ASN A 69 8.63 -5.58 -8.76
N LYS A 70 9.04 -4.39 -8.30
CA LYS A 70 10.23 -4.22 -7.44
C LYS A 70 10.07 -4.79 -6.04
N SER A 71 8.84 -5.05 -5.59
CA SER A 71 8.56 -5.60 -4.27
C SER A 71 8.66 -7.13 -4.21
N GLY A 72 8.78 -7.80 -5.36
CA GLY A 72 8.76 -9.26 -5.45
C GLY A 72 7.42 -9.84 -5.92
N TYR A 73 6.36 -9.04 -5.98
CA TYR A 73 5.13 -9.40 -6.67
C TYR A 73 5.34 -9.32 -8.19
N GLN A 74 4.50 -9.99 -8.97
CA GLN A 74 4.59 -9.95 -10.43
C GLN A 74 3.22 -9.66 -11.01
N VAL A 75 3.02 -8.43 -11.47
CA VAL A 75 1.85 -8.00 -12.25
C VAL A 75 2.29 -7.65 -13.67
N LEU A 76 1.45 -8.00 -14.65
CA LEU A 76 1.75 -7.84 -16.08
C LEU A 76 0.97 -6.70 -16.71
N THR A 77 -0.18 -6.37 -16.15
CA THR A 77 -1.07 -5.31 -16.63
C THR A 77 -1.40 -4.31 -15.54
N THR A 78 -1.86 -3.13 -15.95
CA THR A 78 -2.33 -2.11 -15.00
C THR A 78 -3.63 -2.55 -14.32
N THR A 79 -4.42 -3.41 -14.96
CA THR A 79 -5.59 -4.05 -14.34
C THR A 79 -5.16 -4.99 -13.21
N ASP A 80 -4.16 -5.85 -13.44
CA ASP A 80 -3.65 -6.75 -12.40
C ASP A 80 -3.07 -5.96 -11.22
N ALA A 81 -2.35 -4.87 -11.52
CA ALA A 81 -1.84 -3.94 -10.52
C ALA A 81 -2.96 -3.31 -9.68
N ALA A 82 -4.04 -2.86 -10.33
CA ALA A 82 -5.19 -2.28 -9.63
C ALA A 82 -5.91 -3.31 -8.75
N THR A 83 -6.06 -4.56 -9.23
CA THR A 83 -6.63 -5.66 -8.44
C THR A 83 -5.78 -5.93 -7.21
N LEU A 84 -4.47 -6.13 -7.38
CA LEU A 84 -3.55 -6.39 -6.26
C LEU A 84 -3.60 -5.28 -5.20
N LEU A 85 -3.61 -4.02 -5.62
CA LEU A 85 -3.66 -2.89 -4.70
C LEU A 85 -5.01 -2.77 -3.97
N ASN A 86 -6.12 -3.14 -4.63
CA ASN A 86 -7.43 -3.19 -3.97
C ASN A 86 -7.52 -4.33 -2.96
N ASP A 87 -6.98 -5.50 -3.30
CA ASP A 87 -6.91 -6.65 -2.40
C ASP A 87 -6.09 -6.27 -1.16
N PHE A 88 -4.91 -5.68 -1.36
CA PHE A 88 -4.04 -5.26 -0.26
C PHE A 88 -4.72 -4.21 0.63
N ARG A 89 -5.36 -3.20 0.03
CA ARG A 89 -6.13 -2.19 0.79
C ARG A 89 -7.27 -2.81 1.60
N THR A 90 -7.94 -3.82 1.05
CA THR A 90 -9.04 -4.50 1.73
C THR A 90 -8.52 -5.29 2.94
N ILE A 91 -7.47 -6.08 2.75
CA ILE A 91 -6.81 -6.84 3.81
C ILE A 91 -6.33 -5.89 4.91
N TYR A 92 -5.63 -4.81 4.55
CA TYR A 92 -5.16 -3.79 5.50
C TYR A 92 -6.28 -3.22 6.36
N LEU A 93 -7.40 -2.81 5.75
CA LEU A 93 -8.54 -2.25 6.50
C LEU A 93 -9.21 -3.27 7.42
N MET A 94 -9.30 -4.54 6.98
CA MET A 94 -9.83 -5.62 7.81
C MET A 94 -8.96 -5.88 9.03
N GLU A 95 -7.63 -5.94 8.85
CA GLU A 95 -6.68 -6.11 9.95
C GLU A 95 -6.67 -4.89 10.89
N TYR A 96 -6.70 -3.68 10.34
CA TYR A 96 -6.75 -2.44 11.13
C TYR A 96 -8.00 -2.39 12.01
N THR A 97 -9.18 -2.67 11.43
CA THR A 97 -10.45 -2.69 12.18
C THR A 97 -10.41 -3.70 13.32
N ARG A 98 -9.90 -4.91 13.06
CA ARG A 98 -9.74 -5.95 14.06
C ARG A 98 -8.82 -5.51 15.21
N ALA A 99 -7.69 -4.87 14.89
CA ALA A 99 -6.77 -4.35 15.88
C ALA A 99 -7.42 -3.23 16.73
N SER A 100 -8.21 -2.34 16.12
CA SER A 100 -8.94 -1.29 16.82
C SER A 100 -10.02 -1.83 17.77
N GLU A 101 -10.67 -2.95 17.42
CA GLU A 101 -11.68 -3.61 18.27
C GLU A 101 -11.06 -4.41 19.43
N THR A 102 -9.83 -4.92 19.26
CA THR A 102 -9.15 -5.73 20.28
C THR A 102 -8.37 -4.86 21.29
N GLY A 103 -8.14 -3.58 20.98
CA GLY A 103 -7.47 -2.60 21.84
C GLY A 103 -8.40 -1.75 22.73
N ALA A 104 -9.72 -2.03 22.75
CA ALA A 104 -10.73 -1.32 23.53
C ALA A 104 -11.06 -2.02 24.86
#